data_AF-A0A974V1Q3-F1
#
_entry.id   AF-A0A974V1Q3-F1
#
_cell.length_a   1.000
_cell.length_b   1.000
_cell.length_c   1.000
_cell.angle_alpha   90.00
_cell.angle_beta   90.00
_cell.angle_gamma   90.00
#
_symmetry.space_group_name_H-M   'P 1'
#
loop_
_entity.id
_entity.type
_entity.pdbx_description
1 polymer ?
#
loop_
_entity_poly.entity_id
_entity_poly.type
_entity_poly.pdbx_seq_one_letter_code
_entity_poly.pdbx_strand_id
1 'polypeptide(L)'
;MPAARMAMYQQDVQLYCAPTANGTPAHHATMWHIAQEGRCFVLAANQVIRVKDFPNDHPHVFGDDLQTVVSNGGSAIIGPLGDVLAGPFYDKEAAPTLPIAVS
;
A
#
# COMPACT_ATOMS: atom_id res chain seq x y z
N MET A 1 -0.28 13.17 7.54
CA MET A 1 -1.26 13.53 8.60
C MET A 1 -0.79 13.02 9.96
N PRO A 2 0.00 13.79 10.73
CA PRO A 2 0.56 13.31 12.00
C PRO A 2 -0.50 13.10 13.11
N ALA A 3 -1.45 14.01 13.28
CA ALA A 3 -2.44 13.95 14.36
C ALA A 3 -3.34 12.71 14.29
N ALA A 4 -3.74 12.30 13.08
CA ALA A 4 -4.54 11.10 12.87
C ALA A 4 -3.80 9.83 13.31
N ARG A 5 -2.50 9.73 13.03
CA ARG A 5 -1.68 8.58 13.45
C ARG A 5 -1.53 8.54 14.97
N MET A 6 -1.27 9.68 15.61
CA MET A 6 -1.18 9.75 17.07
C MET A 6 -2.47 9.29 17.75
N ALA A 7 -3.64 9.67 17.22
CA ALA A 7 -4.92 9.21 17.74
C ALA A 7 -5.09 7.69 17.62
N MET A 8 -4.62 7.08 16.52
CA MET A 8 -4.63 5.62 16.35
C MET A 8 -3.65 4.92 17.29
N TYR A 9 -2.46 5.47 17.50
CA TYR A 9 -1.48 4.91 18.44
C TYR A 9 -1.97 4.96 19.89
N GLN A 10 -2.71 6.01 20.26
CA GLN A 10 -3.37 6.10 21.56
C GLN A 10 -4.46 5.04 21.77
N GLN A 11 -4.92 4.40 20.69
CA GLN A 11 -5.87 3.28 20.73
C GLN A 11 -5.17 1.92 20.62
N ASP A 12 -3.83 1.87 20.78
CA ASP A 12 -3.01 0.65 20.72
C ASP A 12 -3.26 -0.20 19.46
N VAL A 13 -3.39 0.46 18.30
CA VAL A 13 -3.63 -0.21 17.01
C VAL A 13 -2.57 -1.28 16.75
N GLN A 14 -3.00 -2.52 16.55
CA GLN A 14 -2.10 -3.65 16.24
C GLN A 14 -1.91 -3.84 14.73
N LEU A 15 -2.93 -3.45 13.94
CA LEU A 15 -2.95 -3.55 12.49
C LEU A 15 -3.36 -2.21 11.87
N TYR A 16 -2.45 -1.59 11.14
CA TYR A 16 -2.66 -0.33 10.45
C TYR A 16 -2.87 -0.57 8.95
N CYS A 17 -4.10 -0.37 8.49
CA CYS A 17 -4.43 -0.49 7.06
C CYS A 17 -4.21 0.85 6.36
N ALA A 18 -3.40 0.83 5.30
CA ALA A 18 -3.00 2.01 4.53
C ALA A 18 -3.27 1.80 3.03
N PRO A 19 -4.55 1.91 2.59
CA PRO A 19 -4.86 1.97 1.17
C PRO A 19 -4.29 3.26 0.56
N THR A 20 -3.77 3.16 -0.66
CA THR A 20 -3.17 4.27 -1.39
C THR A 20 -3.42 4.11 -2.88
N ALA A 21 -3.27 5.21 -3.62
CA ALA A 21 -3.17 5.21 -5.07
C ALA A 21 -1.76 5.58 -5.56
N ASN A 22 -0.78 5.65 -4.64
CA ASN A 22 0.55 6.18 -4.90
C ASN A 22 1.63 5.11 -4.71
N GLY A 23 2.03 4.45 -5.80
CA GLY A 23 2.94 3.30 -5.83
C GLY A 23 4.42 3.65 -5.86
N THR A 24 4.83 4.62 -5.05
CA THR A 24 6.19 5.16 -5.09
C THR A 24 7.08 4.58 -3.98
N PRO A 25 8.41 4.55 -4.18
CA PRO A 25 9.35 4.20 -3.11
C PRO A 25 9.20 5.07 -1.86
N ALA A 26 8.82 6.34 -2.03
CA ALA A 26 8.55 7.26 -0.92
C ALA A 26 7.34 6.82 -0.09
N HIS A 27 6.28 6.30 -0.72
CA HIS A 27 5.14 5.74 -0.01
C HIS A 27 5.57 4.53 0.82
N HIS A 28 6.35 3.61 0.23
CA HIS A 28 6.87 2.45 0.95
C HIS A 28 7.72 2.85 2.17
N ALA A 29 8.64 3.81 2.01
CA ALA A 29 9.43 4.36 3.11
C ALA A 29 8.55 4.97 4.22
N THR A 30 7.44 5.63 3.85
CA THR A 30 6.48 6.17 4.81
C THR A 30 5.79 5.05 5.59
N MET A 31 5.35 3.98 4.93
CA MET A 31 4.71 2.83 5.60
C MET A 31 5.67 2.12 6.54
N TRP A 32 6.94 1.99 6.14
CA TRP A 32 7.99 1.44 6.98
C TRP A 32 8.21 2.28 8.26
N HIS A 33 8.23 3.60 8.12
CA HIS A 33 8.34 4.52 9.26
C HIS A 33 7.14 4.38 10.21
N ILE A 34 5.91 4.35 9.66
CA ILE A 34 4.68 4.21 10.45
C ILE A 34 4.66 2.90 11.25
N ALA A 35 5.14 1.79 10.67
CA ALA A 35 5.19 0.50 11.34
C ALA A 35 6.06 0.55 12.60
N GLN A 36 7.24 1.16 12.49
CA GLN A 36 8.16 1.30 13.63
C GLN A 36 7.72 2.35 14.64
N GLU A 37 7.16 3.46 14.19
CA GLU A 37 6.67 4.52 15.07
C GLU A 37 5.47 4.06 15.90
N GLY A 38 4.52 3.35 15.26
CA GLY A 38 3.33 2.82 15.91
C GLY A 38 3.49 1.46 16.57
N ARG A 39 4.61 0.77 16.33
CA ARG A 39 4.88 -0.60 16.80
C ARG A 39 3.77 -1.58 16.42
N CYS A 40 3.26 -1.43 15.19
CA CYS A 40 2.13 -2.20 14.67
C CYS A 40 2.46 -2.80 13.30
N PHE A 41 1.69 -3.80 12.89
CA PHE A 41 1.76 -4.30 11.52
C PHE A 41 1.12 -3.28 10.58
N VAL A 42 1.78 -2.99 9.45
CA VAL A 42 1.23 -2.10 8.41
C VAL A 42 0.90 -2.91 7.17
N LEU A 43 -0.35 -2.80 6.72
CA LEU A 43 -0.83 -3.32 5.45
C LEU A 43 -0.94 -2.16 4.45
N ALA A 44 0.06 -2.01 3.59
CA ALA A 44 0.01 -1.07 2.48
C ALA A 44 -0.67 -1.73 1.28
N ALA A 45 -1.75 -1.13 0.78
CA ALA A 45 -2.49 -1.66 -0.36
C ALA A 45 -2.60 -0.62 -1.47
N ASN A 46 -2.12 -0.95 -2.66
CA ASN A 46 -2.25 -0.15 -3.86
C ASN A 46 -2.69 -1.01 -5.06
N GLN A 47 -3.54 -0.45 -5.89
CA GLN A 47 -4.00 -1.10 -7.11
C GLN A 47 -2.90 -1.18 -8.18
N VAL A 48 -3.01 -2.21 -9.03
CA VAL A 48 -2.30 -2.25 -10.31
C VAL A 48 -3.34 -1.99 -11.38
N ILE A 49 -3.19 -0.90 -12.13
CA ILE A 49 -4.15 -0.49 -13.16
C ILE A 49 -3.40 -0.18 -14.45
N ARG A 50 -3.93 -0.66 -15.57
CA ARG A 50 -3.56 -0.28 -16.93
C ARG A 50 -4.72 0.41 -17.62
N VAL A 51 -4.44 1.09 -18.73
CA VAL A 51 -5.47 1.79 -19.52
C VAL A 51 -6.61 0.85 -19.94
N LYS A 52 -6.31 -0.40 -20.30
CA LYS A 52 -7.32 -1.42 -20.65
C LYS A 52 -8.36 -1.72 -19.56
N ASP A 53 -8.04 -1.42 -18.29
CA ASP A 53 -8.90 -1.75 -17.15
C ASP A 53 -9.97 -0.67 -16.93
N PHE A 54 -9.89 0.46 -17.65
CA PHE A 54 -10.93 1.49 -17.67
C PHE A 54 -12.05 1.14 -18.65
N PRO A 55 -13.28 1.62 -18.41
CA PRO A 55 -14.37 1.56 -19.38
C PRO A 55 -13.99 2.19 -20.73
N ASN A 56 -14.56 1.69 -21.83
CA ASN A 56 -14.27 2.18 -23.19
C ASN A 56 -14.68 3.65 -23.42
N ASP A 57 -15.59 4.19 -22.60
CA ASP A 57 -16.02 5.59 -22.61
C ASP A 57 -15.18 6.49 -21.69
N HIS A 58 -14.14 5.94 -21.04
CA HIS A 58 -13.24 6.71 -20.21
C HIS A 58 -12.34 7.62 -21.07
N PRO A 59 -12.13 8.90 -20.68
CA PRO A 59 -11.23 9.78 -21.40
C PRO A 59 -9.81 9.20 -21.47
N HIS A 60 -9.17 9.29 -22.64
CA HIS A 60 -7.79 8.84 -22.89
C HIS A 60 -6.73 9.77 -22.25
N VAL A 61 -6.89 10.12 -20.97
CA VAL A 61 -5.97 10.99 -20.22
C VAL A 61 -4.59 10.35 -19.99
N PHE A 62 -4.50 9.02 -20.14
CA PHE A 62 -3.26 8.25 -19.99
C PHE A 62 -2.70 7.75 -21.32
N GLY A 63 -3.23 8.24 -22.45
CA GLY A 63 -2.87 7.81 -23.81
C GLY A 63 -3.72 6.65 -24.33
N ASP A 64 -3.43 6.26 -25.58
CA ASP A 64 -4.21 5.25 -26.32
C ASP A 64 -3.66 3.82 -26.16
N ASP A 65 -2.44 3.66 -25.63
CA ASP A 65 -1.87 2.33 -25.41
C ASP A 65 -2.52 1.65 -24.20
N LEU A 66 -3.28 0.60 -24.50
CA LEU A 66 -3.98 -0.26 -23.55
C LEU A 66 -3.09 -0.88 -22.47
N GLN A 67 -1.79 -1.04 -22.73
CA GLN A 67 -0.83 -1.58 -21.76
C GLN A 67 -0.16 -0.50 -20.89
N THR A 68 -0.43 0.79 -21.14
CA THR A 68 0.13 1.87 -20.33
C THR A 68 -0.27 1.69 -18.86
N VAL A 69 0.73 1.69 -17.99
CA VAL A 69 0.56 1.53 -16.54
C VAL A 69 0.11 2.86 -15.95
N VAL A 70 -1.08 2.88 -15.35
CA VAL A 70 -1.64 4.03 -14.64
C VAL A 70 -1.30 3.96 -13.15
N SER A 71 -1.30 2.75 -12.60
CA SER A 71 -0.80 2.49 -11.26
C SER A 71 -0.03 1.18 -11.24
N ASN A 72 1.17 1.19 -10.69
CA ASN A 72 2.08 0.05 -10.69
C ASN A 72 2.01 -0.77 -9.39
N GLY A 73 1.07 -0.50 -8.48
CA GLY A 73 0.97 -1.22 -7.21
C GLY A 73 1.93 -0.69 -6.14
N GLY A 74 2.68 -1.57 -5.49
CA GLY A 74 3.51 -1.26 -4.32
C GLY A 74 2.88 -1.69 -2.99
N SER A 75 1.95 -2.64 -3.04
CA SER A 75 1.37 -3.27 -1.84
C SER A 75 2.44 -4.03 -1.06
N ALA A 76 2.40 -3.94 0.28
CA ALA A 76 3.37 -4.57 1.15
C ALA A 76 2.79 -4.85 2.55
N ILE A 77 3.36 -5.83 3.24
CA ILE A 77 3.13 -6.08 4.66
C ILE A 77 4.43 -5.80 5.39
N ILE A 78 4.38 -4.90 6.38
CA ILE A 78 5.54 -4.48 7.15
C ILE A 78 5.30 -4.79 8.62
N GLY A 79 6.26 -5.45 9.26
CA GLY A 79 6.22 -5.78 10.67
C GLY A 79 6.54 -4.57 11.58
N PRO A 80 6.20 -4.68 12.88
CA PRO A 80 6.38 -3.60 13.85
C PRO A 80 7.86 -3.23 14.12
N LEU A 81 8.80 -4.08 13.68
CA LEU A 81 10.25 -3.83 13.74
C LEU A 81 10.82 -3.28 12.43
N GLY A 82 9.98 -3.06 11.42
CA GLY A 82 10.40 -2.62 10.09
C GLY A 82 10.78 -3.73 9.13
N ASP A 83 10.64 -5.01 9.52
CA ASP A 83 10.83 -6.14 8.61
C ASP A 83 9.74 -6.13 7.52
N VAL A 84 10.14 -6.18 6.26
CA VAL A 84 9.18 -6.34 5.16
C VAL A 84 8.82 -7.82 5.04
N LEU A 85 7.61 -8.17 5.47
CA LEU A 85 7.14 -9.55 5.55
C LEU A 85 6.56 -10.03 4.21
N ALA A 86 6.04 -9.12 3.38
CA ALA A 86 5.62 -9.39 2.02
C ALA A 86 5.72 -8.12 1.16
N GLY A 87 6.12 -8.28 -0.11
CA GLY A 87 6.24 -7.19 -1.07
C GLY A 87 7.55 -6.39 -0.92
N PRO A 88 7.61 -5.13 -1.41
CA PRO A 88 6.56 -4.46 -2.17
C PRO A 88 6.30 -5.13 -3.54
N PHE A 89 5.04 -5.34 -3.87
CA PHE A 89 4.64 -5.96 -5.14
C PHE A 89 4.33 -4.90 -6.18
N TYR A 90 5.15 -4.83 -7.24
CA TYR A 90 4.95 -3.93 -8.37
C TYR A 90 4.50 -4.67 -9.62
N ASP A 91 3.81 -3.96 -10.51
CA ASP A 91 3.40 -4.33 -11.87
C ASP A 91 2.51 -5.58 -12.01
N LYS A 92 2.20 -6.24 -10.89
CA LYS A 92 1.43 -7.47 -10.81
C LYS A 92 0.42 -7.39 -9.68
N GLU A 93 -0.83 -7.72 -9.98
CA GLU A 93 -1.85 -7.94 -8.96
C GLU A 93 -1.45 -9.11 -8.06
N ALA A 94 -1.42 -8.84 -6.76
CA ALA A 94 -1.08 -9.82 -5.75
C ALA A 94 -1.92 -9.56 -4.49
N ALA A 95 -2.48 -10.63 -3.92
CA ALA A 95 -3.11 -10.62 -2.61
C ALA A 95 -2.15 -11.32 -1.62
N PRO A 96 -1.25 -10.58 -0.95
CA PRO A 96 -0.34 -11.20 0.01
C PRO A 96 -1.10 -11.72 1.22
N THR A 97 -0.83 -12.95 1.60
CA THR A 97 -1.39 -13.60 2.79
C THR A 97 -0.26 -13.96 3.74
N LEU A 98 -0.40 -13.57 5.02
CA LEU A 98 0.56 -13.92 6.05
C LEU A 98 -0.18 -14.14 7.38
N PRO A 99 0.04 -15.25 8.10
CA PRO A 99 -0.45 -15.39 9.46
C PRO A 99 0.31 -14.41 10.37
N ILE A 100 -0.43 -13.55 11.08
CA ILE A 100 0.12 -12.65 12.09
C ILE A 100 -0.47 -13.00 13.45
N ALA A 101 0.38 -13.07 14.46
CA ALA A 101 -0.05 -13.18 15.85
C ALA A 101 -0.10 -11.76 16.44
N VAL A 102 -1.28 -11.34 16.86
CA VAL A 102 -1.47 -10.14 17.68
C VAL A 102 -1.68 -10.59 19.13
N SER A 103 -1.02 -9.94 20.06
CA SER A 103 -1.05 -10.27 21.50
C SER A 103 -2.29 -9.73 22.19
#